data_AF-A9WE11-F1
#
_entry.id   AF-A9WE11-F1
#
_cell.length_a   1.000
_cell.length_b   1.000
_cell.length_c   1.000
_cell.angle_alpha   90.00
_cell.angle_beta   90.00
_cell.angle_gamma   90.00
#
_symmetry.space_group_name_H-M   'P 1'
#
loop_
_entity.id
_entity.type
_entity.pdbx_description
1 polymer ?
#
loop_
_entity_poly.entity_id
_entity_poly.type
_entity_poly.pdbx_seq_one_letter_code
_entity_poly.pdbx_strand_id
1 'polypeptide(L)'
;MEITVNPVGEQAAVVQLRGRLDLLVANDVKQRLVKAVNEGFRLLVIDMSEVSFVDSSGLGALIGGLKAARLAGGDLRLAQPGAQALAMLELTTLNRVLRPFPNVTEALQASL
;
A
#
# COMPACT_ATOMS: atom_id res chain seq x y z
N MET A 1 10.40 -0.24 10.72
CA MET A 1 8.95 -0.14 10.41
C MET A 1 8.34 -1.51 10.60
N GLU A 2 7.20 -1.60 11.26
CA GLU A 2 6.50 -2.88 11.45
C GLU A 2 5.55 -3.13 10.27
N ILE A 3 5.47 -4.39 9.83
CA ILE A 3 4.65 -4.81 8.69
C ILE A 3 3.91 -6.10 9.03
N THR A 4 2.59 -6.01 9.08
CA THR A 4 1.70 -7.16 9.29
C THR A 4 0.86 -7.37 8.05
N VAL A 5 0.68 -8.63 7.63
CA VAL A 5 -0.17 -9.01 6.51
C VAL A 5 -1.30 -9.87 7.05
N ASN A 6 -2.53 -9.36 6.96
CA ASN A 6 -3.74 -10.01 7.44
C ASN A 6 -4.62 -10.40 6.23
N PRO A 7 -4.74 -11.70 5.90
CA PRO A 7 -5.65 -12.15 4.84
C PRO A 7 -7.09 -11.74 5.12
N VAL A 8 -7.82 -11.34 4.09
CA VAL A 8 -9.25 -11.03 4.12
C VAL A 8 -9.93 -11.75 2.96
N GLY A 9 -10.68 -12.80 3.27
CA GLY A 9 -11.20 -13.72 2.26
C GLY A 9 -10.08 -14.49 1.55
N GLU A 10 -10.36 -14.96 0.33
CA GLU A 10 -9.45 -15.85 -0.40
C GLU A 10 -8.37 -15.12 -1.20
N GLN A 11 -8.64 -13.88 -1.65
CA GLN A 11 -7.78 -13.19 -2.62
C GLN A 11 -7.37 -11.77 -2.19
N ALA A 12 -7.75 -11.31 -1.00
CA ALA A 12 -7.36 -10.00 -0.51
C ALA A 12 -6.53 -10.11 0.78
N ALA A 13 -5.70 -9.11 1.03
CA ALA A 13 -4.99 -8.94 2.29
C ALA A 13 -4.90 -7.47 2.68
N VAL A 14 -5.03 -7.20 3.98
CA VAL A 14 -4.75 -5.91 4.58
C VAL A 14 -3.30 -5.93 5.08
N VAL A 15 -2.48 -5.04 4.54
CA VAL A 15 -1.09 -4.85 4.93
C VAL A 15 -1.01 -3.64 5.84
N GLN A 16 -0.85 -3.86 7.14
CA GLN A 16 -0.74 -2.78 8.12
C GLN A 16 0.72 -2.35 8.26
N LEU A 17 0.94 -1.04 8.09
CA LEU A 17 2.25 -0.40 8.12
C LEU A 17 2.32 0.53 9.33
N ARG A 18 3.33 0.36 10.20
CA ARG A 18 3.51 1.19 11.40
C ARG A 18 4.89 1.84 11.46
N GLY A 19 4.92 3.15 11.63
CA GLY A 19 6.13 3.95 11.75
C GLY A 19 6.44 4.77 10.50
N ARG A 20 7.74 4.91 10.17
CA ARG A 20 8.23 5.75 9.07
C ARG A 20 8.48 4.90 7.82
N LEU A 21 7.95 5.33 6.69
CA LEU A 21 8.16 4.73 5.37
C LEU A 21 9.15 5.58 4.57
N ASP A 22 10.43 5.34 4.81
CA ASP A 22 11.56 6.06 4.18
C ASP A 22 12.52 5.11 3.46
N LEU A 23 13.61 5.65 2.92
CA LEU A 23 14.64 4.89 2.20
C LEU A 23 15.15 3.65 2.97
N LEU A 24 15.22 3.70 4.30
CA LEU A 24 15.79 2.61 5.11
C LEU A 24 14.94 1.35 5.05
N VAL A 25 13.62 1.51 4.91
CA VAL A 25 12.64 0.41 4.96
C VAL A 25 11.96 0.17 3.61
N ALA A 26 12.12 1.08 2.64
CA ALA A 26 11.46 1.03 1.34
C ALA A 26 11.66 -0.31 0.62
N ASN A 27 12.88 -0.84 0.62
CA ASN A 27 13.16 -2.12 -0.04
C ASN A 27 12.43 -3.29 0.65
N ASP A 28 12.44 -3.34 1.98
CA ASP A 28 11.79 -4.41 2.76
C ASP A 28 10.27 -4.38 2.59
N VAL A 29 9.69 -3.18 2.59
CA VAL A 29 8.26 -2.98 2.30
C VAL A 29 7.92 -3.48 0.92
N LYS A 30 8.66 -3.07 -0.12
CA LYS A 30 8.46 -3.55 -1.48
C LYS A 30 8.53 -5.08 -1.55
N GLN A 31 9.54 -5.69 -0.95
CA GLN A 31 9.70 -7.15 -0.94
C GLN A 31 8.53 -7.84 -0.25
N ARG A 32 8.04 -7.30 0.87
CA ARG A 32 6.89 -7.87 1.58
C ARG A 32 5.60 -7.78 0.76
N LEU A 33 5.38 -6.68 0.05
CA LEU A 33 4.24 -6.53 -0.85
C LEU A 33 4.31 -7.50 -2.04
N VAL A 34 5.48 -7.62 -2.68
CA VAL A 34 5.70 -8.59 -3.76
C VAL A 34 5.49 -10.02 -3.27
N LYS A 35 5.98 -10.35 -2.06
CA LYS A 35 5.76 -11.66 -1.46
C LYS A 35 4.27 -11.96 -1.27
N ALA A 36 3.50 -11.01 -0.74
CA ALA A 36 2.05 -11.18 -0.57
C ALA A 36 1.34 -11.43 -1.92
N VAL A 37 1.74 -10.73 -2.98
CA VAL A 37 1.21 -11.00 -4.34
C VAL A 37 1.56 -12.43 -4.80
N ASN A 38 2.80 -12.87 -4.59
CA ASN A 38 3.26 -14.22 -4.95
C ASN A 38 2.57 -15.32 -4.12
N GLU A 39 2.11 -15.00 -2.89
CA GLU A 39 1.30 -15.89 -2.05
C GLU A 39 -0.15 -16.05 -2.54
N GLY A 40 -0.57 -15.30 -3.56
CA GLY A 40 -1.87 -15.45 -4.20
C GLY A 40 -2.82 -14.28 -3.99
N PHE A 41 -2.47 -13.32 -3.12
CA PHE A 41 -3.31 -12.13 -2.93
C PHE A 41 -3.34 -11.28 -4.20
N ARG A 42 -4.55 -10.98 -4.66
CA ARG A 42 -4.81 -10.12 -5.83
C ARG A 42 -5.14 -8.70 -5.40
N LEU A 43 -5.77 -8.51 -4.25
CA LEU A 43 -6.03 -7.17 -3.71
C LEU A 43 -5.21 -6.93 -2.45
N LEU A 44 -4.31 -5.95 -2.50
CA LEU A 44 -3.59 -5.48 -1.32
C LEU A 44 -4.17 -4.13 -0.87
N VAL A 45 -4.69 -4.07 0.35
CA VAL A 45 -5.08 -2.81 1.00
C VAL A 45 -4.01 -2.44 2.01
N ILE A 46 -3.33 -1.31 1.76
CA ILE A 46 -2.27 -0.81 2.63
C ILE A 46 -2.89 0.11 3.67
N ASP A 47 -2.98 -0.36 4.91
CA ASP A 47 -3.43 0.46 6.03
C ASP A 47 -2.28 1.35 6.51
N MET A 48 -2.45 2.65 6.28
CA MET A 48 -1.48 3.70 6.59
C MET A 48 -1.85 4.50 7.85
N SER A 49 -2.86 4.07 8.62
CA SER A 49 -3.34 4.78 9.81
C SER A 49 -2.26 5.04 10.87
N GLU A 50 -1.23 4.20 10.91
CA GLU A 50 -0.08 4.30 11.83
C GLU A 50 1.24 4.66 11.12
N VAL A 51 1.16 5.14 9.87
CA VAL A 51 2.31 5.68 9.13
C VAL A 51 2.48 7.16 9.44
N SER A 52 3.56 7.51 10.13
CA SER A 52 3.82 8.89 10.57
C SER A 52 4.58 9.73 9.54
N PHE A 53 5.21 9.09 8.55
CA PHE A 53 6.02 9.76 7.54
C PHE A 53 6.19 8.89 6.29
N VAL A 54 6.15 9.51 5.11
CA VAL A 54 6.54 8.90 3.83
C VAL A 54 7.38 9.84 2.97
N ASP A 55 8.46 9.35 2.37
CA ASP A 55 9.25 10.08 1.36
C ASP A 55 9.08 9.50 -0.06
N SER A 56 9.88 9.98 -1.02
CA SER A 56 9.86 9.49 -2.40
C SER A 56 10.26 8.00 -2.53
N SER A 57 11.16 7.52 -1.67
CA SER A 57 11.59 6.11 -1.64
C SER A 57 10.45 5.22 -1.15
N GLY A 58 9.74 5.69 -0.13
CA GLY A 58 8.53 5.08 0.40
C GLY A 58 7.41 4.95 -0.64
N LEU A 59 7.11 6.04 -1.35
CA LEU A 59 6.16 6.00 -2.47
C LEU A 59 6.65 5.07 -3.59
N GLY A 60 7.95 5.06 -3.89
CA GLY A 60 8.55 4.14 -4.85
C GLY A 60 8.34 2.66 -4.49
N ALA A 61 8.41 2.32 -3.19
CA ALA A 61 8.12 0.98 -2.70
C ALA A 61 6.65 0.58 -2.94
N LEU A 62 5.71 1.48 -2.63
CA LEU A 62 4.28 1.26 -2.87
C LEU A 62 3.97 1.11 -4.36
N ILE A 63 4.60 1.92 -5.22
CA ILE A 63 4.48 1.79 -6.68
C ILE A 63 5.05 0.45 -7.17
N GLY A 64 6.17 -0.01 -6.59
CA GLY A 64 6.71 -1.34 -6.88
C GLY A 64 5.73 -2.47 -6.54
N GLY A 65 5.09 -2.40 -5.37
CA GLY A 65 4.04 -3.32 -4.96
C GLY A 65 2.82 -3.27 -5.89
N LEU A 66 2.36 -2.07 -6.24
CA LEU A 66 1.24 -1.86 -7.16
C LEU A 66 1.51 -2.48 -8.53
N LYS A 67 2.72 -2.28 -9.08
CA LYS A 67 3.12 -2.90 -10.35
C LYS A 67 3.06 -4.43 -10.27
N ALA A 68 3.56 -5.01 -9.18
CA ALA A 68 3.49 -6.46 -8.98
C ALA A 68 2.05 -6.97 -8.89
N ALA A 69 1.19 -6.30 -8.10
CA ALA A 69 -0.22 -6.67 -7.97
C ALA A 69 -0.94 -6.61 -9.32
N ARG A 70 -0.75 -5.53 -10.08
CA ARG A 70 -1.36 -5.38 -11.42
C ARG A 70 -0.87 -6.40 -12.44
N LEU A 71 0.41 -6.74 -12.43
CA LEU A 71 0.96 -7.82 -13.28
C LEU A 71 0.36 -9.18 -12.94
N ALA A 72 -0.04 -9.40 -11.68
CA ALA A 72 -0.75 -10.60 -11.24
C ALA A 72 -2.27 -10.55 -11.44
N GLY A 73 -2.79 -9.55 -12.18
CA GLY A 73 -4.23 -9.37 -12.42
C GLY A 73 -5.00 -8.77 -11.24
N GLY A 74 -4.29 -8.11 -10.32
CA GLY A 74 -4.81 -7.53 -9.09
C GLY A 74 -4.64 -6.01 -8.98
N ASP A 75 -4.69 -5.50 -7.76
CA ASP A 75 -4.55 -4.07 -7.46
C ASP A 75 -3.96 -3.82 -6.06
N LEU A 76 -3.45 -2.61 -5.84
CA LEU A 76 -2.97 -2.13 -4.54
C LEU A 76 -3.59 -0.77 -4.22
N ARG A 77 -4.20 -0.67 -3.05
CA ARG A 77 -4.99 0.50 -2.61
C ARG A 77 -4.47 1.02 -1.28
N LEU A 78 -4.59 2.32 -1.02
CA LEU A 78 -4.17 2.92 0.24
C LEU A 78 -5.39 3.22 1.10
N ALA A 79 -5.37 2.83 2.37
CA ALA A 79 -6.38 3.14 3.36
C ALA A 79 -5.78 4.06 4.44
N GLN A 80 -6.52 5.11 4.79
CA GLN A 80 -6.15 6.07 5.84
C GLN A 80 -4.74 6.69 5.69
N PRO A 81 -4.32 7.14 4.49
CA PRO A 81 -3.09 7.92 4.41
C PRO A 81 -3.25 9.22 5.23
N GLY A 82 -2.30 9.49 6.11
CA GLY A 82 -2.26 10.75 6.86
C GLY A 82 -2.02 11.96 5.96
N ALA A 83 -2.23 13.17 6.49
CA ALA A 83 -2.10 14.42 5.72
C ALA A 83 -0.74 14.57 5.01
N GLN A 84 0.35 14.14 5.67
CA GLN A 84 1.69 14.18 5.08
C GLN A 84 1.84 13.23 3.88
N ALA A 85 1.23 12.04 3.94
CA ALA A 85 1.24 11.09 2.83
C ALA A 85 0.34 11.55 1.67
N LEU A 86 -0.84 12.12 1.98
CA LEU A 86 -1.72 12.72 0.99
C LEU A 86 -1.04 13.86 0.23
N ALA A 87 -0.37 14.78 0.94
CA ALA A 87 0.38 15.87 0.31
C ALA A 87 1.48 15.33 -0.63
N MET A 88 2.21 14.28 -0.22
CA MET A 88 3.22 13.65 -1.06
C MET A 88 2.62 12.99 -2.32
N LEU A 89 1.46 12.34 -2.20
CA LEU A 89 0.74 11.75 -3.35
C LEU A 89 0.26 12.83 -4.33
N GLU A 90 -0.20 13.97 -3.83
CA GLU A 90 -0.62 15.11 -4.65
C GLU A 90 0.57 15.76 -5.37
N LEU A 91 1.64 16.08 -4.64
CA LEU A 91 2.87 16.69 -5.19
C LEU A 91 3.50 15.82 -6.29
N THR A 92 3.41 14.50 -6.16
CA THR A 92 3.97 13.54 -7.12
C THR A 92 2.96 13.09 -8.19
N THR A 93 1.72 13.61 -8.15
CA THR A 93 0.61 13.19 -9.04
C THR A 93 0.33 11.67 -8.98
N LEU A 94 0.73 11.01 -7.88
CA LEU A 94 0.53 9.59 -7.68
C LEU A 94 -0.83 9.26 -7.05
N ASN A 95 -1.60 10.25 -6.61
CA ASN A 95 -2.97 10.06 -6.12
C ASN A 95 -3.92 9.40 -7.13
N ARG A 96 -3.64 9.50 -8.45
CA ARG A 96 -4.37 8.80 -9.52
C ARG A 96 -3.89 7.37 -9.76
N VAL A 97 -2.70 7.03 -9.28
CA VAL A 97 -2.04 5.74 -9.49
C VAL A 97 -2.19 4.85 -8.26
N LEU A 98 -1.84 5.41 -7.09
CA LEU A 98 -2.09 4.88 -5.76
C LEU A 98 -3.37 5.51 -5.22
N ARG A 99 -4.49 4.82 -5.39
CA ARG A 99 -5.81 5.34 -5.04
C ARG A 99 -5.97 5.37 -3.50
N PRO A 100 -6.14 6.55 -2.88
CA PRO A 100 -6.39 6.65 -1.46
C PRO A 100 -7.87 6.47 -1.13
N PHE A 101 -8.13 5.84 0.00
CA PHE A 101 -9.46 5.61 0.57
C PHE A 101 -9.46 6.03 2.05
N PRO A 102 -10.61 6.47 2.57
CA PRO A 102 -10.70 6.97 3.94
C PRO A 102 -10.62 5.88 5.00
N ASN A 103 -10.84 4.60 4.66
CA ASN A 103 -10.70 3.46 5.56
C ASN A 103 -10.47 2.15 4.79
N VAL A 104 -10.08 1.10 5.54
CA VAL A 104 -9.82 -0.24 5.01
C VAL A 104 -11.06 -0.85 4.34
N THR A 105 -12.24 -0.66 4.93
CA THR A 105 -13.50 -1.21 4.40
C THR A 105 -13.81 -0.67 3.00
N GLU A 106 -13.73 0.64 2.82
CA GLU A 106 -13.96 1.26 1.51
C GLU A 106 -12.89 0.86 0.48
N ALA A 107 -11.63 0.73 0.91
CA ALA A 107 -10.57 0.23 0.05
C ALA A 107 -10.81 -1.22 -0.40
N LEU A 108 -11.38 -2.07 0.45
CA LEU A 108 -11.73 -3.45 0.12
C LEU A 108 -12.93 -3.53 -0.83
N GLN A 109 -13.94 -2.68 -0.63
CA GLN A 109 -15.22 -2.75 -1.36
C GLN A 109 -15.23 -1.96 -2.68
N ALA A 110 -14.27 -1.07 -2.90
CA ALA A 110 -14.23 -0.26 -4.10
C ALA A 110 -14.15 -1.12 -5.37
N SER A 111 -15.03 -0.83 -6.33
CA SER A 111 -14.94 -1.40 -7.68
C SER A 111 -13.69 -0.87 -8.40
N LEU A 112 -13.09 -1.73 -9.22
CA LEU A 112 -11.94 -1.39 -10.07
C LEU A 112 -12.28 -0.26 -11.04
#